data_AF-A0A2V8LBA2-F1
#
_entry.id   AF-A0A2V8LBA2-F1
#
_cell.length_a   1.000
_cell.length_b   1.000
_cell.length_c   1.000
_cell.angle_alpha   90.00
_cell.angle_beta   90.00
_cell.angle_gamma   90.00
#
_symmetry.space_group_name_H-M   'P 1'
#
loop_
_entity.id
_entity.type
_entity.pdbx_description
1 polymer ?
#
loop_
_entity_poly.entity_id
_entity_poly.type
_entity_poly.pdbx_seq_one_letter_code
_entity_poly.pdbx_strand_id
1 'polypeptide(L)'
;MAKERRERMKAGGFEVEPTVEEQLMRIEDDIRRLKVEFDIYFNGGLKRPPYDTKLRLESHLKRLGDDRTLNFAQRYHYNTLATRYNSFNQLWRRTLQDREEGRGMGGNARPLVRDPNVPFERSEFSCADVKHDVRTVKGVYDALVEAKRNCGEPTRDLSFAKFHRLVTERTEALKEQVGCERVLFSVDVEGGHVSFKAKADK
;
A
#
# COMPACT_ATOMS: atom_id res chain seq x y z
N MET A 1 62.05 16.08 -11.59
CA MET A 1 61.13 16.58 -10.54
C MET A 1 59.65 16.61 -10.94
N ALA A 2 59.25 17.05 -12.14
CA ALA A 2 57.82 17.12 -12.53
C ALA A 2 57.22 15.78 -13.04
N LYS A 3 58.04 14.85 -13.56
CA LYS A 3 57.58 13.53 -14.02
C LYS A 3 57.26 12.56 -12.87
N GLU A 4 58.09 12.50 -11.83
CA GLU A 4 57.88 11.64 -10.65
C GLU A 4 56.64 12.00 -9.83
N ARG A 5 56.25 13.28 -9.78
CA ARG A 5 55.02 13.70 -9.09
C ARG A 5 53.75 13.24 -9.82
N ARG A 6 53.82 13.05 -11.14
CA ARG A 6 52.69 12.59 -11.96
C ARG A 6 52.51 11.07 -11.88
N GLU A 7 53.58 10.32 -11.64
CA GLU A 7 53.51 8.87 -11.38
C GLU A 7 52.99 8.56 -9.97
N ARG A 8 53.34 9.36 -8.96
CA ARG A 8 52.78 9.20 -7.60
C ARG A 8 51.30 9.53 -7.49
N MET A 9 50.75 10.41 -8.34
CA MET A 9 49.30 10.68 -8.39
C MET A 9 48.51 9.61 -9.15
N LYS A 10 49.18 8.76 -9.94
CA LYS A 10 48.55 7.62 -10.62
C LYS A 10 48.51 6.35 -9.75
N ALA A 11 49.24 6.34 -8.63
CA ALA A 11 49.28 5.26 -7.65
C ALA A 11 48.25 5.40 -6.51
N GLY A 12 47.33 6.37 -6.58
CA GLY A 12 46.41 6.74 -5.51
C GLY A 12 44.97 6.21 -5.64
N GLY A 13 44.70 5.37 -6.63
CA GLY A 13 43.38 4.78 -6.84
C GLY A 13 43.54 3.32 -7.22
N PHE A 14 43.86 2.48 -6.24
CA PHE A 14 43.53 1.06 -6.37
C PHE A 14 42.00 1.02 -6.30
N GLU A 15 41.31 1.24 -7.44
CA GLU A 15 39.92 0.83 -7.57
C GLU A 15 39.94 -0.68 -7.36
N VAL A 16 39.72 -1.10 -6.13
CA VAL A 16 39.46 -2.50 -5.80
C VAL A 16 38.20 -2.81 -6.58
N GLU A 17 38.35 -3.48 -7.72
CA GLU A 17 37.20 -4.00 -8.44
C GLU A 17 36.39 -4.80 -7.42
N PRO A 18 35.12 -4.43 -7.18
CA PRO A 18 34.33 -5.05 -6.15
C PRO A 18 34.30 -6.54 -6.45
N THR A 19 34.67 -7.34 -5.45
CA THR A 19 34.72 -8.78 -5.60
C THR A 19 33.35 -9.30 -6.00
N VAL A 20 33.29 -10.46 -6.66
CA VAL A 20 32.03 -11.08 -7.06
C VAL A 20 31.07 -11.22 -5.89
N GLU A 21 31.59 -11.53 -4.70
CA GLU A 21 30.81 -11.64 -3.47
C GLU A 21 30.23 -10.30 -3.01
N GLU A 22 31.01 -9.22 -3.07
CA GLU A 22 30.51 -7.87 -2.78
C GLU A 22 29.45 -7.43 -3.80
N GLN A 23 29.60 -7.81 -5.07
CA GLN A 23 28.59 -7.54 -6.10
C GLN A 23 27.29 -8.29 -5.82
N LEU A 24 27.37 -9.56 -5.40
CA LEU A 24 26.21 -10.35 -4.99
C LEU A 24 25.52 -9.75 -3.76
N MET A 25 26.28 -9.32 -2.75
CA MET A 25 25.73 -8.64 -1.58
C MET A 25 25.03 -7.32 -1.93
N ARG A 26 25.61 -6.53 -2.86
CA ARG A 26 24.98 -5.29 -3.36
C ARG A 26 23.65 -5.59 -4.06
N ILE A 27 23.59 -6.62 -4.90
CA ILE A 27 22.34 -7.06 -5.54
C ILE A 27 21.29 -7.43 -4.50
N GLU A 28 21.66 -8.16 -3.45
CA GLU A 28 20.72 -8.51 -2.38
C GLU A 28 20.19 -7.30 -1.62
N ASP A 29 21.06 -6.34 -1.29
CA ASP A 29 20.66 -5.10 -0.60
C ASP A 29 19.78 -4.22 -1.49
N ASP A 30 20.12 -4.10 -2.78
CA ASP A 30 19.30 -3.42 -3.79
C ASP A 30 17.92 -4.07 -3.95
N ILE A 31 17.82 -5.40 -3.91
CA ILE A 31 16.52 -6.13 -3.92
C ILE A 31 15.69 -5.76 -2.69
N ARG A 32 16.30 -5.76 -1.49
CA ARG A 32 15.60 -5.41 -0.24
C ARG A 32 15.12 -3.97 -0.26
N ARG A 33 15.98 -3.05 -0.70
CA ARG A 33 15.66 -1.64 -0.84
C ARG A 33 14.54 -1.40 -1.84
N LEU A 34 14.63 -2.03 -3.02
CA LEU A 34 13.63 -1.89 -4.07
C LEU A 34 12.24 -2.37 -3.59
N LYS A 35 12.20 -3.46 -2.82
CA LYS A 35 10.96 -3.93 -2.18
C LYS A 35 10.36 -2.88 -1.25
N VAL A 36 11.15 -2.30 -0.35
CA VAL A 36 10.67 -1.27 0.58
C VAL A 36 10.16 -0.04 -0.17
N GLU A 37 10.90 0.41 -1.20
CA GLU A 37 10.48 1.56 -2.01
C GLU A 37 9.16 1.29 -2.75
N PHE A 38 8.96 0.09 -3.29
CA PHE A 38 7.68 -0.32 -3.88
C PHE A 38 6.56 -0.44 -2.84
N ASP A 39 6.83 -1.00 -1.65
CA ASP A 39 5.85 -1.07 -0.56
C ASP A 39 5.39 0.34 -0.14
N ILE A 40 6.32 1.30 -0.01
CA ILE A 40 6.00 2.71 0.28
C ILE A 40 5.18 3.33 -0.86
N TYR A 41 5.53 3.06 -2.12
CA TYR A 41 4.78 3.54 -3.28
C TYR A 41 3.35 2.98 -3.35
N PHE A 42 3.15 1.70 -3.07
CA PHE A 42 1.83 1.09 -3.04
C PHE A 42 0.98 1.63 -1.89
N ASN A 43 1.61 1.91 -0.74
CA ASN A 43 0.96 2.57 0.40
C ASN A 43 0.71 4.07 0.17
N GLY A 44 1.11 4.65 -0.97
CA GLY A 44 0.88 6.05 -1.33
C GLY A 44 1.88 7.04 -0.72
N GLY A 45 2.96 6.56 -0.09
CA GLY A 45 4.02 7.41 0.45
C GLY A 45 4.94 8.03 -0.61
N LEU A 46 4.99 7.44 -1.82
CA LEU A 46 5.72 7.99 -2.97
C LEU A 46 4.77 8.20 -4.15
N LYS A 47 4.93 9.35 -4.84
CA LYS A 47 4.12 9.70 -6.03
C LYS A 47 4.58 8.98 -7.30
N ARG A 48 5.81 8.46 -7.31
CA ARG A 48 6.43 7.85 -8.49
C ARG A 48 7.00 6.47 -8.13
N PRO A 49 6.89 5.48 -9.02
CA PRO A 49 7.56 4.19 -8.83
C PRO A 49 9.08 4.34 -8.78
N PRO A 50 9.79 3.51 -8.01
CA PRO A 50 11.25 3.54 -7.89
C PRO A 50 11.94 2.92 -9.11
N TYR A 51 11.97 3.65 -10.22
CA TYR A 51 12.61 3.20 -11.46
C TYR A 51 14.15 3.23 -11.40
N ASP A 52 14.74 4.18 -10.64
CA ASP A 52 16.20 4.33 -10.56
C ASP A 52 16.86 3.11 -9.90
N THR A 53 16.38 2.73 -8.71
CA THR A 53 16.85 1.56 -7.96
C THR A 53 16.64 0.28 -8.78
N LYS A 54 15.51 0.16 -9.49
CA LYS A 54 15.23 -0.97 -10.38
C LYS A 54 16.25 -1.08 -11.51
N LEU A 55 16.50 0.02 -12.24
CA LEU A 55 17.39 0.02 -13.39
C LEU A 55 18.84 -0.30 -12.97
N ARG A 56 19.26 0.23 -11.82
CA ARG A 56 20.56 -0.07 -11.21
C ARG A 56 20.71 -1.55 -10.88
N LEU A 57 19.72 -2.13 -10.21
CA LEU A 57 19.68 -3.55 -9.89
C LEU A 57 19.69 -4.42 -11.15
N GLU A 58 18.89 -4.08 -12.17
CA GLU A 58 18.88 -4.80 -13.46
C GLU A 58 20.24 -4.74 -14.16
N SER A 59 20.92 -3.60 -14.07
CA SER A 59 22.27 -3.43 -14.62
C SER A 59 23.30 -4.32 -13.88
N HIS A 60 23.23 -4.38 -12.55
CA HIS A 60 24.08 -5.25 -11.74
C HIS A 60 23.81 -6.74 -12.02
N LEU A 61 22.54 -7.13 -12.09
CA LEU A 61 22.12 -8.50 -12.43
C LEU A 61 22.59 -8.90 -13.82
N LYS A 62 22.44 -8.02 -14.82
CA LYS A 62 22.87 -8.31 -16.18
C LYS A 62 24.39 -8.49 -16.27
N ARG A 63 25.16 -7.57 -15.69
CA ARG A 63 26.62 -7.63 -15.68
C ARG A 63 27.13 -8.94 -15.06
N LEU A 64 26.53 -9.36 -13.95
CA LEU A 64 26.93 -10.58 -13.26
C LEU A 64 26.38 -11.85 -13.95
N GLY A 65 25.23 -11.75 -14.61
CA GLY A 65 24.67 -12.85 -15.40
C GLY A 65 25.50 -13.20 -16.63
N ASP A 66 26.07 -12.18 -17.28
CA ASP A 66 26.94 -12.28 -18.46
C ASP A 66 28.35 -12.83 -18.11
N ASP A 67 28.74 -12.77 -16.82
CA ASP A 67 30.01 -13.33 -16.36
C ASP A 67 29.96 -14.86 -16.31
N ARG A 68 30.77 -15.48 -17.18
CA ARG A 68 30.93 -16.95 -17.28
C ARG A 68 31.99 -17.51 -16.33
N THR A 69 32.74 -16.65 -15.66
CA THR A 69 33.86 -17.05 -14.77
C THR A 69 33.42 -17.35 -13.33
N LEU A 70 32.13 -17.16 -13.03
CA LEU A 70 31.56 -17.40 -11.71
C LEU A 70 31.74 -18.84 -11.23
N ASN A 71 32.16 -18.97 -9.98
CA ASN A 71 32.20 -20.27 -9.29
C ASN A 71 30.78 -20.83 -9.11
N PHE A 72 30.64 -22.14 -8.94
CA PHE A 72 29.36 -22.83 -8.75
C PHE A 72 28.54 -22.23 -7.58
N ALA A 73 29.18 -21.95 -6.44
CA ALA A 73 28.51 -21.33 -5.29
C ALA A 73 27.99 -19.91 -5.61
N GLN A 74 28.81 -19.10 -6.30
CA GLN A 74 28.44 -17.74 -6.71
C GLN A 74 27.32 -17.77 -7.75
N ARG A 75 27.37 -18.71 -8.71
CA ARG A 75 26.34 -18.90 -9.72
C ARG A 75 25.01 -19.35 -9.11
N TYR A 76 25.07 -20.25 -8.12
CA TYR A 76 23.89 -20.65 -7.35
C TYR A 76 23.29 -19.45 -6.62
N HIS A 77 24.10 -18.68 -5.91
CA HIS A 77 23.64 -17.48 -5.19
C HIS A 77 23.04 -16.44 -6.14
N TYR A 78 23.69 -16.16 -7.27
CA TYR A 78 23.16 -15.32 -8.35
C TYR A 78 21.79 -15.82 -8.84
N ASN A 79 21.66 -17.11 -9.16
CA ASN A 79 20.40 -17.69 -9.64
C ASN A 79 19.28 -17.56 -8.59
N THR A 80 19.59 -17.73 -7.31
CA THR A 80 18.64 -17.51 -6.20
C THR A 80 18.19 -16.06 -6.15
N LEU A 81 19.12 -15.10 -6.25
CA LEU A 81 18.79 -13.67 -6.25
C LEU A 81 17.99 -13.25 -7.49
N ALA A 82 18.36 -13.75 -8.68
CA ALA A 82 17.65 -13.48 -9.93
C ALA A 82 16.22 -14.03 -9.90
N THR A 83 16.03 -15.25 -9.36
CA THR A 83 14.69 -15.84 -9.19
C THR A 83 13.85 -15.01 -8.22
N ARG A 84 14.42 -14.61 -7.08
CA ARG A 84 13.77 -13.73 -6.10
C ARG A 84 13.35 -12.40 -6.73
N TYR A 85 14.24 -11.76 -7.49
CA TYR A 85 13.96 -10.52 -8.20
C TYR A 85 12.83 -10.68 -9.22
N ASN A 86 12.85 -11.75 -10.03
CA ASN A 86 11.80 -12.02 -11.02
C ASN A 86 10.42 -12.18 -10.37
N SER A 87 10.32 -12.88 -9.24
CA SER A 87 9.07 -13.01 -8.49
C SER A 87 8.53 -11.66 -8.02
N PHE A 88 9.40 -10.80 -7.47
CA PHE A 88 8.99 -9.46 -7.04
C PHE A 88 8.63 -8.56 -8.22
N ASN A 89 9.37 -8.60 -9.32
CA ASN A 89 9.08 -7.81 -10.52
C ASN A 89 7.72 -8.20 -11.12
N GLN A 90 7.38 -9.49 -11.16
CA GLN A 90 6.05 -9.95 -11.58
C GLN A 90 4.94 -9.47 -10.64
N LEU A 91 5.16 -9.57 -9.32
CA LEU A 91 4.22 -9.05 -8.32
C LEU A 91 3.96 -7.56 -8.54
N TRP A 92 5.00 -6.74 -8.62
CA TRP A 92 4.86 -5.30 -8.79
C TRP A 92 4.21 -4.92 -10.11
N ARG A 93 4.52 -5.61 -11.21
CA ARG A 93 3.85 -5.40 -12.51
C ARG A 93 2.36 -5.69 -12.42
N ARG A 94 1.99 -6.81 -11.79
CA ARG A 94 0.57 -7.16 -11.57
C ARG A 94 -0.13 -6.12 -10.70
N THR A 95 0.47 -5.73 -9.58
CA THR A 95 -0.09 -4.70 -8.69
C THR A 95 -0.23 -3.33 -9.36
N LEU A 96 0.72 -2.94 -10.22
CA LEU A 96 0.63 -1.72 -11.02
C LEU A 96 -0.51 -1.79 -12.03
N GLN A 97 -0.61 -2.91 -12.77
CA GLN A 97 -1.67 -3.13 -13.75
C GLN A 97 -3.05 -3.14 -13.09
N ASP A 98 -3.21 -3.86 -11.99
CA ASP A 98 -4.41 -3.88 -11.15
C ASP A 98 -4.82 -2.47 -10.68
N ARG A 99 -3.84 -1.62 -10.39
CA ARG A 99 -4.02 -0.23 -9.95
C ARG A 99 -4.36 0.73 -11.10
N GLU A 100 -3.94 0.43 -12.32
CA GLU A 100 -4.28 1.17 -13.56
C GLU A 100 -5.65 0.73 -14.13
N GLU A 101 -5.96 -0.56 -14.06
CA GLU A 101 -7.21 -1.15 -14.55
C GLU A 101 -8.38 -1.02 -13.56
N GLY A 102 -8.14 -0.47 -12.36
CA GLY A 102 -9.15 -0.33 -11.30
C GLY A 102 -9.62 -1.66 -10.70
N ARG A 103 -8.88 -2.76 -10.96
CA ARG A 103 -9.22 -4.14 -10.60
C ARG A 103 -8.25 -4.76 -9.58
N GLY A 104 -7.56 -3.95 -8.79
CA GLY A 104 -6.75 -4.44 -7.68
C GLY A 104 -7.58 -5.03 -6.56
N MET A 105 -7.42 -6.34 -6.39
CA MET A 105 -7.98 -7.16 -5.33
C MET A 105 -7.87 -6.48 -3.96
N GLY A 106 -9.03 -6.08 -3.43
CA GLY A 106 -9.21 -5.67 -2.04
C GLY A 106 -9.32 -4.17 -1.84
N GLY A 107 -10.53 -3.63 -1.98
CA GLY A 107 -11.24 -2.96 -0.87
C GLY A 107 -10.60 -1.76 -0.18
N ASN A 108 -9.44 -1.28 -0.60
CA ASN A 108 -8.85 -0.07 -0.10
C ASN A 108 -9.09 0.98 -1.17
N ALA A 109 -10.26 1.61 -1.02
CA ALA A 109 -10.46 2.97 -1.44
C ALA A 109 -9.13 3.71 -1.32
N ARG A 110 -8.55 4.08 -2.46
CA ARG A 110 -7.73 5.28 -2.46
C ARG A 110 -8.63 6.33 -1.80
N PRO A 111 -8.18 7.07 -0.78
CA PRO A 111 -8.66 8.42 -0.67
C PRO A 111 -8.15 9.07 -1.96
N LEU A 112 -8.99 9.03 -3.00
CA LEU A 112 -8.96 10.08 -3.99
C LEU A 112 -8.90 11.34 -3.14
N VAL A 113 -7.85 12.13 -3.31
CA VAL A 113 -7.84 13.50 -2.80
C VAL A 113 -9.11 14.09 -3.40
N ARG A 114 -10.16 14.06 -2.59
CA ARG A 114 -11.49 14.40 -3.02
C ARG A 114 -11.41 15.89 -3.20
N ASP A 115 -11.64 16.31 -4.43
CA ASP A 115 -11.76 17.72 -4.75
C ASP A 115 -12.69 18.35 -3.67
N PRO A 116 -12.26 19.38 -2.94
CA PRO A 116 -13.03 19.94 -1.82
C PRO A 116 -14.41 20.48 -2.25
N ASN A 117 -14.71 20.45 -3.56
CA ASN A 117 -15.97 20.86 -4.15
C ASN A 117 -16.91 19.69 -4.55
N VAL A 118 -16.63 18.42 -4.21
CA VAL A 118 -17.61 17.33 -4.43
C VAL A 118 -18.45 17.12 -3.16
N PRO A 119 -19.77 17.41 -3.17
CA PRO A 119 -20.65 17.16 -2.03
C PRO A 119 -20.55 15.70 -1.59
N PHE A 120 -20.40 15.46 -0.28
CA PHE A 120 -20.24 14.14 0.32
C PHE A 120 -21.18 13.11 -0.33
N GLU A 121 -20.65 12.06 -0.96
CA GLU A 121 -21.47 11.08 -1.68
C GLU A 121 -21.98 10.13 -0.61
N ARG A 122 -23.30 10.13 -0.45
CA ARG A 122 -24.07 9.34 0.49
C ARG A 122 -23.59 7.89 0.47
N SER A 123 -22.95 7.45 1.56
CA SER A 123 -22.47 6.08 1.67
C SER A 123 -23.56 5.22 2.31
N GLU A 124 -24.11 4.30 1.52
CA GLU A 124 -25.16 3.38 1.95
C GLU A 124 -24.58 1.96 2.12
N PHE A 125 -24.79 1.37 3.30
CA PHE A 125 -24.29 0.04 3.66
C PHE A 125 -25.48 -0.82 4.08
N SER A 126 -25.78 -1.89 3.32
CA SER A 126 -26.80 -2.88 3.69
C SER A 126 -26.17 -4.00 4.50
N CYS A 127 -26.73 -4.30 5.67
CA CYS A 127 -26.28 -5.37 6.55
C CYS A 127 -27.47 -6.25 6.96
N ALA A 128 -27.32 -7.58 6.83
CA ALA A 128 -28.33 -8.55 7.25
C ALA A 128 -28.23 -8.91 8.74
N ASP A 129 -27.03 -9.02 9.29
CA ASP A 129 -26.83 -9.20 10.72
C ASP A 129 -25.61 -8.42 11.20
N VAL A 130 -25.88 -7.35 11.93
CA VAL A 130 -24.88 -6.44 12.51
C VAL A 130 -23.95 -7.17 13.48
N LYS A 131 -24.38 -8.28 14.11
CA LYS A 131 -23.55 -9.06 15.03
C LYS A 131 -22.52 -9.93 14.30
N HIS A 132 -22.86 -10.42 13.10
CA HIS A 132 -21.98 -11.28 12.31
C HIS A 132 -21.20 -10.54 11.23
N ASP A 133 -21.70 -9.38 10.78
CA ASP A 133 -21.09 -8.61 9.71
C ASP A 133 -20.21 -7.46 10.25
N VAL A 134 -19.21 -7.85 11.04
CA VAL A 134 -18.20 -6.94 11.60
C VAL A 134 -17.49 -6.15 10.49
N ARG A 135 -17.40 -6.71 9.28
CA ARG A 135 -16.79 -6.06 8.11
C ARG A 135 -17.62 -4.87 7.65
N THR A 136 -18.94 -5.02 7.49
CA THR A 136 -19.83 -3.92 7.12
C THR A 136 -19.90 -2.87 8.21
N VAL A 137 -20.00 -3.26 9.48
CA VAL A 137 -20.01 -2.32 10.62
C VAL A 137 -18.72 -1.51 10.69
N LYS A 138 -17.56 -2.14 10.42
CA LYS A 138 -16.29 -1.43 10.31
C LYS A 138 -16.27 -0.46 9.13
N GLY A 139 -16.82 -0.84 7.98
CA GLY A 139 -16.95 0.06 6.82
C GLY A 139 -17.80 1.31 7.13
N VAL A 140 -18.94 1.13 7.79
CA VAL A 140 -19.80 2.25 8.24
C VAL A 140 -19.08 3.14 9.24
N TYR A 141 -18.35 2.54 10.19
CA TYR A 141 -17.57 3.28 11.18
C TYR A 141 -16.46 4.12 10.52
N ASP A 142 -15.71 3.51 9.61
CA ASP A 142 -14.62 4.19 8.88
C ASP A 142 -15.20 5.36 8.06
N ALA A 143 -16.34 5.17 7.39
CA ALA A 143 -17.05 6.22 6.66
C ALA A 143 -17.57 7.36 7.57
N LEU A 144 -18.09 7.02 8.76
CA LEU A 144 -18.54 8.01 9.75
C LEU A 144 -17.38 8.85 10.29
N VAL A 145 -16.24 8.21 10.59
CA VAL A 145 -15.03 8.89 11.09
C VAL A 145 -14.44 9.80 10.00
N GLU A 146 -14.43 9.34 8.74
CA GLU A 146 -14.01 10.14 7.60
C GLU A 146 -14.93 11.36 7.40
N ALA A 147 -16.25 11.16 7.44
CA ALA A 147 -17.23 12.24 7.36
C ALA A 147 -17.03 13.27 8.49
N LYS A 148 -16.83 12.83 9.73
CA LYS A 148 -16.63 13.73 10.89
C LYS A 148 -15.32 14.48 10.81
N ARG A 149 -14.26 13.83 10.33
CA ARG A 149 -12.96 14.46 10.07
C ARG A 149 -13.07 15.56 9.01
N ASN A 150 -13.87 15.34 7.96
CA ASN A 150 -14.10 16.34 6.91
C ASN A 150 -14.93 17.54 7.42
N CYS A 151 -15.83 17.32 8.37
CA CYS A 151 -16.64 18.37 8.99
C CYS A 151 -15.93 19.14 10.12
N GLY A 152 -14.72 18.71 10.52
CA GLY A 152 -13.98 19.30 11.64
C GLY A 152 -14.56 18.96 13.02
N GLU A 153 -15.42 17.95 13.11
CA GLU A 153 -15.98 17.49 14.39
C GLU A 153 -14.97 16.63 15.17
N PRO A 154 -14.97 16.70 16.53
CA PRO A 154 -14.05 15.92 17.34
C PRO A 154 -14.33 14.41 17.22
N THR A 155 -13.35 13.68 16.68
CA THR A 155 -13.40 12.21 16.53
C THR A 155 -12.92 11.45 17.78
N ARG A 156 -12.44 12.16 18.82
CA ARG A 156 -11.82 11.57 20.01
C ARG A 156 -12.77 10.75 20.87
N ASP A 157 -14.08 11.00 20.79
CA ASP A 157 -15.08 10.31 21.62
C ASP A 157 -15.65 9.04 20.97
N LEU A 158 -15.32 8.80 19.70
CA LEU A 158 -15.85 7.70 18.91
C LEU A 158 -14.86 6.55 18.94
N SER A 159 -15.08 5.60 19.85
CA SER A 159 -14.42 4.30 19.80
C SER A 159 -15.29 3.30 19.05
N PHE A 160 -14.65 2.39 18.32
CA PHE A 160 -15.33 1.31 17.61
C PHE A 160 -16.27 0.52 18.54
N ALA A 161 -15.88 0.31 19.81
CA ALA A 161 -16.69 -0.39 20.80
C ALA A 161 -17.99 0.35 21.16
N LYS A 162 -17.94 1.68 21.31
CA LYS A 162 -19.15 2.50 21.55
C LYS A 162 -20.05 2.53 20.32
N PHE A 163 -19.45 2.66 19.14
CA PHE A 163 -20.18 2.64 17.87
C PHE A 163 -20.88 1.30 17.63
N HIS A 164 -20.18 0.18 17.82
CA HIS A 164 -20.74 -1.16 17.67
C HIS A 164 -21.94 -1.38 18.60
N ARG A 165 -21.85 -0.92 19.86
CA ARG A 165 -22.98 -0.95 20.80
C ARG A 165 -24.16 -0.14 20.30
N LEU A 166 -23.92 1.11 19.86
CA LEU A 166 -24.96 1.99 19.35
C LEU A 166 -25.64 1.44 18.10
N VAL A 167 -24.86 0.90 17.15
CA VAL A 167 -25.40 0.31 15.92
C VAL A 167 -26.21 -0.94 16.26
N THR A 168 -25.75 -1.78 17.18
CA THR A 168 -26.48 -2.98 17.62
C THR A 168 -27.82 -2.59 18.25
N GLU A 169 -27.84 -1.65 19.20
CA GLU A 169 -29.06 -1.17 19.86
C GLU A 169 -30.05 -0.55 18.87
N ARG A 170 -29.57 0.29 17.95
CA ARG A 170 -30.41 0.92 16.91
C ARG A 170 -30.94 -0.10 15.91
N THR A 171 -30.19 -1.15 15.62
CA THR A 171 -30.60 -2.24 14.72
C THR A 171 -31.65 -3.12 15.38
N GLU A 172 -31.47 -3.46 16.65
CA GLU A 172 -32.45 -4.23 17.43
C GLU A 172 -33.78 -3.46 17.54
N ALA A 173 -33.73 -2.17 17.90
CA ALA A 173 -34.92 -1.32 17.95
C ALA A 173 -35.64 -1.20 16.58
N LEU A 174 -34.88 -1.10 15.49
CA LEU A 174 -35.45 -1.02 14.14
C LEU A 174 -36.04 -2.36 13.69
N LYS A 175 -35.41 -3.47 14.08
CA LYS A 175 -35.91 -4.83 13.81
C LYS A 175 -37.20 -5.11 14.58
N GLU A 176 -37.31 -4.63 15.82
CA GLU A 176 -38.54 -4.73 16.61
C GLU A 176 -39.67 -3.84 16.06
N GLN A 177 -39.38 -2.63 15.60
CA GLN A 177 -40.40 -1.72 15.09
C GLN A 177 -40.90 -2.05 13.68
N VAL A 178 -40.01 -2.50 12.79
CA VAL A 178 -40.32 -2.64 11.35
C VAL A 178 -40.34 -4.11 10.90
N GLY A 179 -39.79 -5.05 11.70
CA GLY A 179 -39.84 -6.47 11.40
C GLY A 179 -38.98 -6.89 10.20
N CYS A 180 -37.83 -6.24 10.00
CA CYS A 180 -36.98 -6.47 8.82
C CYS A 180 -35.77 -7.35 9.11
N GLU A 181 -35.40 -8.19 8.13
CA GLU A 181 -34.20 -9.03 8.18
C GLU A 181 -32.92 -8.26 7.83
N ARG A 182 -33.03 -7.09 7.19
CA ARG A 182 -31.89 -6.31 6.71
C ARG A 182 -32.05 -4.83 7.05
N VAL A 183 -30.94 -4.19 7.43
CA VAL A 183 -30.88 -2.77 7.77
C VAL A 183 -29.86 -2.08 6.88
N LEU A 184 -30.28 -0.99 6.25
CA LEU A 184 -29.48 -0.10 5.43
C LEU A 184 -29.06 1.13 6.25
N PHE A 185 -27.75 1.29 6.42
CA PHE A 185 -27.14 2.43 7.08
C PHE A 185 -26.70 3.45 6.03
N SER A 186 -27.20 4.68 6.12
CA SER A 186 -26.75 5.81 5.31
C SER A 186 -25.97 6.78 6.18
N VAL A 187 -24.74 7.10 5.78
CA VAL A 187 -23.99 8.25 6.31
C VAL A 187 -24.11 9.37 5.29
N ASP A 188 -24.46 10.57 5.75
CA ASP A 188 -24.58 11.77 4.92
C ASP A 188 -23.97 12.97 5.65
N VAL A 189 -23.57 14.01 4.92
CA VAL A 189 -23.01 15.25 5.48
C VAL A 189 -23.89 16.41 5.06
N GLU A 190 -24.76 16.84 5.96
CA GLU A 190 -25.68 17.95 5.72
C GLU A 190 -25.19 19.17 6.52
N GLY A 191 -24.90 20.28 5.83
CA GLY A 191 -24.57 21.56 6.47
C GLY A 191 -23.33 21.54 7.39
N GLY A 192 -22.34 20.70 7.08
CA GLY A 192 -21.13 20.55 7.89
C GLY A 192 -21.32 19.71 9.16
N HIS A 193 -22.43 18.98 9.28
CA HIS A 193 -22.66 18.00 10.34
C HIS A 193 -22.88 16.61 9.76
N VAL A 194 -22.34 15.59 10.43
CA VAL A 194 -22.52 14.21 9.98
C VAL A 194 -23.86 13.68 10.46
N SER A 195 -24.72 13.29 9.51
CA SER A 195 -25.98 12.61 9.79
C SER A 195 -25.83 11.11 9.56
N PHE A 196 -26.25 10.32 10.55
CA PHE A 196 -26.30 8.87 10.48
C PHE A 196 -27.77 8.44 10.50
N LYS A 197 -28.22 7.78 9.42
CA LYS A 197 -29.60 7.33 9.25
C LYS A 197 -29.59 5.81 9.07
N ALA A 198 -30.47 5.10 9.78
CA ALA A 198 -30.69 3.67 9.58
C ALA A 198 -32.11 3.47 9.06
N LYS A 199 -32.26 2.70 7.98
CA LYS A 199 -33.55 2.37 7.36
C LYS A 199 -33.63 0.85 7.19
N ALA A 200 -34.85 0.32 7.25
CA ALA A 200 -35.08 -1.06 6.86
C ALA A 200 -34.84 -1.24 5.36
N ASP A 201 -34.03 -2.24 5.00
CA ASP A 201 -33.83 -2.67 3.61
C ASP A 201 -34.93 -3.71 3.32
N LYS A 202 -35.82 -3.39 2.37
CA LYS A 202 -37.04 -4.16 2.09
C LYS A 202 -36.79 -5.37 1.22
#